data_AF-A0A6P2B727-F1
#
_entry.id   AF-A0A6P2B727-F1
#
_cell.length_a   1.000
_cell.length_b   1.000
_cell.length_c   1.000
_cell.angle_alpha   90.00
_cell.angle_beta   90.00
_cell.angle_gamma   90.00
#
_symmetry.space_group_name_H-M   'P 1'
#
loop_
_entity.id
_entity.type
_entity.pdbx_description
1 polymer ?
#
loop_
_entity_poly.entity_id
_entity_poly.type
_entity_poly.pdbx_seq_one_letter_code
_entity_poly.pdbx_strand_id
1 'polypeptide(L)'
;MTGSEAGITESNEAVTGQTTRGFHTPIDKIIEAIAARFGGEKAKELERFIKFAIVGITGAVVDLGLLALLQVTFLPPAAYISSPLGFSLATLPLNMEIFAIPLHFNVAVATTIAFIAAVVSNFIWTMLWVYPESRSRSKRRQLVQFAFISVIGWSARTLWITLMYVSIGAWIAPMLEPLIQVFNATFTLDPVSEKSIGSVVAQLIAMVVVMLWNFFANRYWTFNDVD
;
A
#
# COMPACT_ATOMS: atom_id res chain seq x y z
N MET A 1 -41.06 55.57 32.79
CA MET A 1 -39.60 55.40 32.60
C MET A 1 -39.18 54.16 33.39
N THR A 2 -38.21 53.40 32.86
CA THR A 2 -37.88 51.97 33.12
C THR A 2 -38.82 51.04 32.30
N GLY A 3 -38.49 50.48 31.14
CA GLY A 3 -37.21 50.10 30.50
C GLY A 3 -36.82 48.69 30.96
N SER A 4 -37.41 47.62 30.41
CA SER A 4 -36.93 46.84 29.25
C SER A 4 -35.55 46.19 29.45
N GLU A 5 -35.49 45.05 30.13
CA GLU A 5 -34.36 44.09 30.09
C GLU A 5 -34.89 42.65 30.10
N ALA A 6 -35.73 42.31 29.12
CA ALA A 6 -36.11 40.92 28.84
C ALA A 6 -35.76 40.62 27.37
N GLY A 7 -34.50 40.32 27.13
CA GLY A 7 -34.01 39.96 25.82
C GLY A 7 -32.49 39.93 25.81
N ILE A 8 -31.93 38.94 25.11
CA ILE A 8 -30.50 38.75 24.84
C ILE A 8 -29.76 37.91 25.89
N THR A 9 -30.10 36.61 26.04
CA THR A 9 -29.11 35.62 26.51
C THR A 9 -29.35 34.18 26.04
N GLU A 10 -30.01 33.94 24.91
CA GLU A 10 -30.33 32.56 24.49
C GLU A 10 -30.11 32.21 23.00
N SER A 11 -29.28 32.95 22.27
CA SER A 11 -29.09 32.68 20.82
C SER A 11 -27.64 32.51 20.35
N ASN A 12 -26.69 32.17 21.23
CA ASN A 12 -25.28 32.03 20.85
C ASN A 12 -24.74 30.59 20.75
N GLU A 13 -25.59 29.56 20.78
CA GLU A 13 -25.17 28.16 20.55
C GLU A 13 -25.40 27.65 19.11
N ALA A 14 -25.67 28.53 18.15
CA ALA A 14 -25.94 28.16 16.75
C ALA A 14 -24.80 28.52 15.79
N VAL A 15 -23.54 28.28 16.17
CA VAL A 15 -22.35 28.39 15.31
C VAL A 15 -21.35 27.38 15.91
N THR A 16 -21.00 26.22 15.36
CA THR A 16 -20.50 25.92 14.01
C THR A 16 -20.34 24.39 13.93
N GLY A 17 -21.36 23.67 13.49
CA GLY A 17 -21.20 22.31 13.00
C GLY A 17 -20.89 22.36 11.51
N GLN A 18 -19.75 22.93 11.10
CA GLN A 18 -19.31 22.78 9.72
C GLN A 18 -18.95 21.30 9.51
N THR A 19 -19.95 20.48 9.18
CA THR A 19 -19.74 19.19 8.52
C THR A 19 -18.93 19.48 7.27
N THR A 20 -17.61 19.30 7.36
CA THR A 20 -16.73 19.37 6.21
C THR A 20 -17.17 18.25 5.29
N ARG A 21 -18.04 18.57 4.32
CA ARG A 21 -18.59 17.58 3.38
C ARG A 21 -17.40 16.95 2.66
N GLY A 22 -17.11 15.70 3.03
CA GLY A 22 -16.11 14.88 2.38
C GLY A 22 -16.46 14.70 0.91
N PHE A 23 -15.48 14.26 0.12
CA PHE A 23 -15.78 13.86 -1.24
C PHE A 23 -16.72 12.65 -1.20
N HIS A 24 -17.95 12.78 -1.68
CA HIS A 24 -18.92 11.69 -1.67
C HIS A 24 -18.98 11.00 -3.02
N THR A 25 -18.83 9.68 -3.03
CA THR A 25 -18.93 8.85 -4.24
C THR A 25 -20.17 7.96 -4.18
N PRO A 26 -20.71 7.50 -5.33
CA PRO A 26 -21.81 6.52 -5.32
C PRO A 26 -21.45 5.20 -4.61
N ILE A 27 -20.16 4.87 -4.52
CA ILE A 27 -19.66 3.68 -3.83
C ILE A 27 -19.79 3.85 -2.30
N ASP A 28 -19.80 5.09 -1.78
CA ASP A 28 -19.89 5.36 -0.34
C ASP A 28 -21.13 4.73 0.27
N LYS A 29 -22.28 4.79 -0.41
CA LYS A 29 -23.53 4.18 0.08
C LYS A 29 -23.41 2.67 0.29
N ILE A 30 -22.68 1.99 -0.59
CA ILE A 30 -22.45 0.54 -0.49
C ILE A 30 -21.52 0.25 0.68
N ILE A 31 -20.45 1.05 0.83
CA ILE A 31 -19.50 0.91 1.93
C ILE A 31 -20.18 1.16 3.27
N GLU A 32 -20.97 2.23 3.38
CA GLU A 32 -21.75 2.58 4.57
C GLU A 32 -22.75 1.46 4.92
N ALA A 33 -23.44 0.89 3.93
CA ALA A 33 -24.37 -0.23 4.16
C ALA A 33 -23.64 -1.49 4.68
N ILE A 34 -22.48 -1.82 4.12
CA ILE A 34 -21.66 -2.94 4.60
C ILE A 34 -21.15 -2.65 6.02
N ALA A 35 -20.66 -1.44 6.25
CA ALA A 35 -20.11 -1.04 7.53
C ALA A 35 -21.18 -1.02 8.64
N ALA A 36 -22.38 -0.53 8.35
CA ALA A 36 -23.51 -0.57 9.28
C ALA A 36 -23.96 -2.01 9.60
N ARG A 37 -23.86 -2.92 8.62
CA ARG A 37 -24.26 -4.32 8.80
C ARG A 37 -23.26 -5.14 9.62
N PHE A 38 -21.97 -4.93 9.42
CA PHE A 38 -20.92 -5.78 10.01
C PHE A 38 -20.10 -5.09 11.10
N GLY A 39 -20.17 -3.76 11.22
CA GLY A 39 -19.28 -2.98 12.08
C GLY A 39 -19.79 -2.74 13.50
N GLY A 40 -21.09 -2.94 13.78
CA GLY A 40 -21.66 -2.71 15.12
C GLY A 40 -21.30 -1.33 15.68
N GLU A 41 -20.76 -1.28 16.90
CA GLU A 41 -20.26 -0.05 17.56
C GLU A 41 -19.09 0.62 16.82
N LYS A 42 -18.41 -0.12 15.93
CA LYS A 42 -17.24 0.31 15.16
C LYS A 42 -17.54 0.52 13.67
N ALA A 43 -18.82 0.68 13.30
CA ALA A 43 -19.22 0.89 11.91
C ALA A 43 -18.45 2.03 11.21
N LYS A 44 -18.23 3.16 11.89
CA LYS A 44 -17.44 4.29 11.34
C LYS A 44 -15.98 3.92 11.08
N GLU A 45 -15.37 3.11 11.95
CA GLU A 45 -13.98 2.63 11.76
C GLU A 45 -13.91 1.62 10.61
N LEU A 46 -14.91 0.73 10.49
CA LEU A 46 -14.99 -0.24 9.39
C LEU A 46 -15.19 0.46 8.03
N GLU A 47 -16.01 1.51 7.96
CA GLU A 47 -16.17 2.34 6.76
C GLU A 47 -14.82 2.94 6.33
N ARG A 48 -14.09 3.56 7.27
CA ARG A 48 -12.76 4.11 7.02
C ARG A 48 -11.77 3.02 6.58
N PHE A 49 -11.82 1.84 7.19
CA PHE A 49 -10.97 0.71 6.81
C PHE A 49 -11.25 0.26 5.37
N ILE A 50 -12.52 0.10 4.98
CA ILE A 50 -12.89 -0.31 3.62
C ILE A 50 -12.45 0.74 2.60
N LYS A 51 -12.68 2.03 2.87
CA LYS A 51 -12.19 3.13 2.01
C LYS A 51 -10.67 3.09 1.90
N PHE A 52 -9.96 2.90 3.02
CA PHE A 52 -8.50 2.80 3.05
C PHE A 52 -7.99 1.60 2.23
N ALA A 53 -8.63 0.44 2.34
CA ALA A 53 -8.30 -0.75 1.57
C ALA A 53 -8.46 -0.51 0.06
N ILE A 54 -9.56 0.15 -0.35
CA ILE A 54 -9.80 0.53 -1.76
C ILE A 54 -8.69 1.46 -2.25
N VAL A 55 -8.35 2.50 -1.48
CA VAL A 55 -7.26 3.42 -1.84
C VAL A 55 -5.92 2.68 -1.94
N GLY A 56 -5.64 1.75 -1.02
CA GLY A 56 -4.44 0.92 -1.05
C GLY A 56 -4.35 0.06 -2.32
N ILE A 57 -5.45 -0.57 -2.73
CA ILE A 57 -5.52 -1.34 -3.99
C ILE A 57 -5.28 -0.41 -5.20
N THR A 58 -5.93 0.77 -5.24
CA THR A 58 -5.68 1.75 -6.30
C THR A 58 -4.22 2.20 -6.33
N GLY A 59 -3.59 2.41 -5.17
CA GLY A 59 -2.16 2.72 -5.06
C GLY A 59 -1.27 1.64 -5.66
N ALA A 60 -1.57 0.36 -5.40
CA ALA A 60 -0.83 -0.76 -5.99
C ALA A 60 -1.01 -0.84 -7.52
N VAL A 61 -2.20 -0.56 -8.04
CA VAL A 61 -2.45 -0.48 -9.49
C VAL A 61 -1.66 0.66 -10.13
N VAL A 62 -1.62 1.83 -9.47
CA VAL A 62 -0.82 2.98 -9.93
C VAL A 62 0.67 2.66 -9.93
N ASP A 63 1.17 1.99 -8.89
CA ASP A 63 2.57 1.56 -8.78
C ASP A 63 2.97 0.65 -9.94
N LEU A 64 2.22 -0.45 -10.14
CA LEU A 64 2.48 -1.42 -11.21
C LEU A 64 2.31 -0.80 -12.60
N GLY A 65 1.28 0.02 -12.79
CA GLY A 65 1.00 0.68 -14.06
C GLY A 65 2.06 1.70 -14.43
N LEU A 66 2.49 2.53 -13.48
CA LEU A 66 3.53 3.53 -13.71
C LEU A 66 4.90 2.87 -13.91
N LEU A 67 5.22 1.83 -13.15
CA LEU A 67 6.42 1.04 -13.37
C LEU A 67 6.46 0.46 -14.78
N ALA A 68 5.38 -0.18 -15.22
CA ALA A 68 5.28 -0.75 -16.56
C ALA A 68 5.40 0.34 -17.64
N LEU A 69 4.72 1.47 -17.47
CA LEU A 69 4.80 2.58 -18.42
C LEU A 69 6.21 3.13 -18.53
N LEU A 70 6.88 3.42 -17.40
CA LEU A 70 8.24 3.93 -17.38
C LEU A 70 9.21 2.95 -18.04
N GLN A 71 9.08 1.65 -17.77
CA GLN A 71 9.92 0.62 -18.37
C GLN A 71 9.68 0.43 -19.87
N VAL A 72 8.47 0.66 -20.37
CA VAL A 72 8.21 0.54 -21.82
C VAL A 72 8.64 1.80 -22.59
N THR A 73 8.65 2.97 -21.95
CA THR A 73 8.84 4.26 -22.65
C THR A 73 10.17 4.94 -22.36
N PHE A 74 10.45 5.28 -21.10
CA PHE A 74 11.52 6.21 -20.72
C PHE A 74 12.73 5.53 -20.06
N LEU A 75 12.51 4.41 -19.38
CA LEU A 75 13.48 3.73 -18.52
C LEU A 75 13.46 2.21 -18.74
N PRO A 76 13.73 1.72 -19.97
CA PRO A 76 13.76 0.29 -20.25
C PRO A 76 14.71 -0.45 -19.29
N PRO A 77 14.29 -1.64 -18.80
CA PRO A 77 15.16 -2.48 -17.98
C PRO A 77 16.40 -2.77 -18.82
N ALA A 78 17.56 -2.32 -18.36
CA ALA A 78 18.72 -2.17 -19.22
C ALA A 78 18.94 -3.45 -20.04
N ALA A 79 18.79 -3.33 -21.37
CA ALA A 79 19.36 -4.28 -22.29
C ALA A 79 20.86 -4.29 -21.99
N TYR A 80 21.45 -5.49 -21.91
CA TYR A 80 22.88 -5.68 -21.79
C TYR A 80 23.60 -4.60 -22.60
N ILE A 81 24.32 -3.68 -21.94
CA ILE A 81 25.30 -2.88 -22.66
C ILE A 81 26.32 -3.92 -23.11
N SER A 82 26.20 -4.38 -24.36
CA SER A 82 27.31 -4.99 -25.05
C SER A 82 28.45 -4.01 -24.86
N SER A 83 29.42 -4.40 -24.04
CA SER A 83 30.59 -3.63 -23.61
C SER A 83 30.92 -2.53 -24.64
N PRO A 84 31.05 -1.24 -24.25
CA PRO A 84 31.33 -0.16 -25.21
C PRO A 84 32.59 -0.37 -26.07
N LEU A 85 33.42 -1.37 -25.73
CA LEU A 85 34.64 -1.77 -26.41
C LEU A 85 34.57 -3.16 -27.09
N GLY A 86 33.39 -3.79 -27.19
CA GLY A 86 33.22 -5.10 -27.83
C GLY A 86 33.94 -6.29 -27.17
N PHE A 87 34.47 -6.12 -25.96
CA PHE A 87 35.23 -7.14 -25.23
C PHE A 87 34.41 -7.69 -24.05
N SER A 88 34.08 -8.99 -24.09
CA SER A 88 33.44 -9.70 -22.99
C SER A 88 34.49 -10.16 -21.98
N LEU A 89 34.45 -9.62 -20.76
CA LEU A 89 35.30 -10.07 -19.64
C LEU A 89 35.00 -11.52 -19.21
N ALA A 90 33.91 -12.13 -19.69
CA ALA A 90 33.51 -13.50 -19.36
C ALA A 90 34.42 -14.59 -19.97
N THR A 91 35.37 -14.23 -20.85
CA THR A 91 36.34 -15.17 -21.44
C THR A 91 37.65 -15.26 -20.66
N LEU A 92 37.86 -14.41 -19.65
CA LEU A 92 39.04 -14.50 -18.80
C LEU A 92 38.80 -15.54 -17.69
N PRO A 93 39.74 -16.48 -17.46
CA PRO A 93 39.64 -17.48 -16.39
C PRO A 93 40.00 -16.88 -15.02
N LEU A 94 39.57 -15.65 -14.75
CA LEU A 94 39.67 -14.98 -13.46
C LEU A 94 38.26 -14.90 -12.89
N ASN A 95 37.92 -15.87 -12.06
CA ASN A 95 36.72 -15.95 -11.23
C ASN A 95 36.71 -14.91 -10.09
N MET A 96 37.13 -13.68 -10.39
CA MET A 96 36.94 -12.54 -9.51
C MET A 96 35.65 -11.83 -9.92
N GLU A 97 34.53 -12.28 -9.35
CA GLU A 97 33.31 -11.47 -9.22
C GLU A 97 33.57 -10.33 -8.22
N ILE A 98 34.47 -9.40 -8.55
CA ILE A 98 34.61 -8.16 -7.80
C ILE A 98 33.45 -7.26 -8.23
N PHE A 99 32.37 -7.32 -7.48
CA PHE A 99 31.40 -6.22 -7.34
C PHE A 99 30.79 -5.70 -8.66
N ALA A 100 30.52 -6.56 -9.62
CA ALA A 100 29.62 -6.24 -10.70
C ALA A 100 28.19 -6.29 -10.15
N ILE A 101 27.74 -5.21 -9.48
CA ILE A 101 26.32 -4.95 -9.31
C ILE A 101 25.86 -4.48 -10.69
N PRO A 102 25.15 -5.27 -11.51
CA PRO A 102 24.39 -4.71 -12.62
C PRO A 102 23.28 -3.88 -11.98
N LEU A 103 23.61 -2.67 -11.55
CA LEU A 103 22.62 -1.68 -11.22
C LEU A 103 21.98 -1.35 -12.56
N HIS A 104 20.87 -2.02 -12.86
CA HIS A 104 19.95 -1.56 -13.90
C HIS A 104 19.39 -0.23 -13.39
N PHE A 105 20.21 0.83 -13.49
CA PHE A 105 19.97 2.16 -12.93
C PHE A 105 18.57 2.65 -13.32
N ASN A 106 18.18 2.37 -14.57
CA ASN A 106 16.84 2.62 -15.08
C ASN A 106 15.72 1.93 -14.27
N VAL A 107 15.88 0.67 -13.90
CA VAL A 107 14.91 -0.08 -13.09
C VAL A 107 14.83 0.47 -11.68
N ALA A 108 15.99 0.76 -11.07
CA ALA A 108 16.04 1.36 -9.74
C ALA A 108 15.35 2.74 -9.71
N VAL A 109 15.59 3.57 -10.73
CA VAL A 109 14.94 4.88 -10.87
C VAL A 109 13.43 4.72 -11.12
N ALA A 110 13.03 3.83 -12.04
CA ALA A 110 11.62 3.62 -12.38
C ALA A 110 10.81 3.11 -11.17
N THR A 111 11.35 2.14 -10.44
CA THR A 111 10.73 1.60 -9.21
C THR A 111 10.63 2.65 -8.12
N THR A 112 11.66 3.50 -7.96
CA THR A 112 11.63 4.60 -6.98
C THR A 112 10.56 5.64 -7.33
N ILE A 113 10.47 6.04 -8.60
CA ILE A 113 9.44 7.00 -9.06
C ILE A 113 8.04 6.42 -8.88
N ALA A 114 7.83 5.16 -9.29
CA ALA A 114 6.55 4.48 -9.15
C ALA A 114 6.12 4.40 -7.68
N PHE A 115 7.03 3.99 -6.80
CA PHE A 115 6.77 3.91 -5.36
C PHE A 115 6.42 5.27 -4.75
N ILE A 116 7.16 6.33 -5.07
CA ILE A 116 6.86 7.69 -4.57
C ILE A 116 5.48 8.15 -5.06
N ALA A 117 5.18 7.95 -6.35
CA ALA A 117 3.89 8.31 -6.91
C ALA A 117 2.74 7.54 -6.25
N ALA A 118 2.93 6.24 -5.98
CA ALA A 118 1.97 5.40 -5.30
C ALA A 118 1.73 5.86 -3.85
N VAL A 119 2.79 6.18 -3.08
CA VAL A 119 2.69 6.70 -1.71
C VAL A 119 1.96 8.04 -1.69
N VAL A 120 2.31 8.96 -2.59
CA VAL A 120 1.68 10.29 -2.68
C VAL A 120 0.21 10.17 -3.10
N SER A 121 -0.10 9.34 -4.10
CA SER A 121 -1.47 9.06 -4.53
C SER A 121 -2.31 8.49 -3.39
N ASN A 122 -1.80 7.46 -2.71
CA ASN A 122 -2.45 6.83 -1.57
C ASN A 122 -2.70 7.84 -0.44
N PHE A 123 -1.71 8.69 -0.12
CA PHE A 123 -1.88 9.75 0.86
C PHE A 123 -2.98 10.75 0.47
N ILE A 124 -2.98 11.24 -0.77
CA ILE A 124 -3.95 12.22 -1.27
C ILE A 124 -5.37 11.66 -1.14
N TRP A 125 -5.60 10.44 -1.61
CA TRP A 125 -6.90 9.79 -1.53
C TRP A 125 -7.32 9.47 -0.10
N THR A 126 -6.38 9.06 0.75
CA THR A 126 -6.64 8.84 2.18
C THR A 126 -7.09 10.13 2.87
N MET A 127 -6.40 11.24 2.61
CA MET A 127 -6.76 12.55 3.18
C MET A 127 -8.06 13.11 2.59
N LEU A 128 -8.32 12.91 1.30
CA LEU A 128 -9.50 13.48 0.63
C LEU A 128 -10.77 12.67 0.86
N TRP A 129 -10.68 11.34 0.94
CA TRP A 129 -11.85 10.47 0.94
C TRP A 129 -12.01 9.65 2.23
N VAL A 130 -10.92 9.15 2.81
CA VAL A 130 -10.98 8.35 4.05
C VAL A 130 -11.11 9.26 5.29
N TYR A 131 -10.30 10.31 5.38
CA TYR A 131 -10.24 11.24 6.51
C TYR A 131 -10.44 12.70 6.09
N PRO A 132 -11.58 13.05 5.47
CA PRO A 132 -11.83 14.41 4.97
C PRO A 132 -11.78 15.49 6.06
N GLU A 133 -12.05 15.12 7.31
CA GLU A 133 -12.05 16.03 8.47
C GLU A 133 -10.64 16.50 8.84
N SER A 134 -9.60 15.72 8.55
CA SER A 134 -8.20 16.03 8.91
C SER A 134 -7.55 17.16 8.07
N ARG A 135 -8.29 17.73 7.10
CA ARG A 135 -7.80 18.73 6.13
C ARG A 135 -7.44 20.09 6.75
N SER A 136 -7.89 20.37 7.98
CA SER A 136 -7.62 21.63 8.70
C SER A 136 -6.18 21.73 9.22
N ARG A 137 -5.43 20.63 9.24
CA ARG A 137 -4.05 20.55 9.73
C ARG A 137 -2.99 20.70 8.64
N SER A 138 -1.73 20.71 9.07
CA SER A 138 -0.58 20.83 8.17
C SER A 138 -0.36 19.57 7.32
N LYS A 139 -0.76 19.65 6.04
CA LYS A 139 -0.63 18.57 5.04
C LYS A 139 0.78 17.97 4.95
N ARG A 140 1.82 18.80 5.09
CA ARG A 140 3.23 18.34 5.03
C ARG A 140 3.58 17.38 6.16
N ARG A 141 3.10 17.66 7.38
CA ARG A 141 3.37 16.81 8.55
C ARG A 141 2.69 15.45 8.37
N GLN A 142 1.42 15.45 7.96
CA GLN A 142 0.67 14.22 7.71
C GLN A 142 1.32 13.38 6.60
N LEU A 143 1.76 14.00 5.50
CA LEU A 143 2.47 13.28 4.44
C LEU A 143 3.74 12.60 4.94
N VAL A 144 4.56 13.30 5.75
CA VAL A 144 5.79 12.72 6.31
C VAL A 144 5.49 11.55 7.24
N GLN A 145 4.49 11.68 8.11
CA GLN A 145 4.05 10.58 9.00
C GLN A 145 3.53 9.38 8.20
N PHE A 146 2.66 9.64 7.21
CA PHE A 146 2.10 8.62 6.34
C PHE A 146 3.19 7.87 5.56
N ALA A 147 4.13 8.60 4.96
CA ALA A 147 5.25 8.02 4.23
C ALA A 147 6.13 7.17 5.15
N PHE A 148 6.44 7.67 6.36
CA PHE A 148 7.22 6.94 7.34
C PHE A 148 6.56 5.62 7.76
N ILE A 149 5.26 5.65 8.09
CA ILE A 149 4.47 4.44 8.40
C ILE A 149 4.49 3.45 7.23
N SER A 150 4.32 3.95 6.00
CA SER A 150 4.31 3.13 4.79
C SER A 150 5.65 2.43 4.54
N VAL A 151 6.76 3.14 4.76
CA VAL A 151 8.11 2.56 4.65
C VAL A 151 8.33 1.47 5.70
N ILE A 152 7.89 1.68 6.95
CA ILE A 152 7.95 0.65 7.99
C ILE A 152 7.14 -0.59 7.56
N GLY A 153 5.93 -0.38 7.05
CA GLY A 153 5.09 -1.47 6.55
C GLY A 153 5.75 -2.25 5.42
N TRP A 154 6.37 -1.56 4.45
CA TRP A 154 7.11 -2.19 3.36
C TRP A 154 8.35 -2.98 3.85
N SER A 155 9.09 -2.45 4.81
CA SER A 155 10.24 -3.15 5.40
C SER A 155 9.80 -4.39 6.18
N ALA A 156 8.75 -4.27 6.99
CA ALA A 156 8.19 -5.39 7.75
C ALA A 156 7.66 -6.49 6.81
N ARG A 157 7.00 -6.12 5.72
CA ARG A 157 6.58 -7.03 4.64
C ARG A 157 7.76 -7.83 4.10
N THR A 158 8.82 -7.12 3.71
CA THR A 158 10.00 -7.71 3.06
C THR A 158 10.73 -8.65 4.00
N LEU A 159 10.89 -8.25 5.27
CA LEU A 159 11.47 -9.08 6.31
C LEU A 159 10.64 -10.35 6.54
N TRP A 160 9.32 -10.21 6.68
CA TRP A 160 8.41 -11.36 6.85
C TRP A 160 8.54 -12.36 5.70
N ILE A 161 8.44 -11.89 4.44
CA ILE A 161 8.51 -12.77 3.28
C ILE A 161 9.86 -13.50 3.25
N THR A 162 10.97 -12.78 3.46
CA THR A 162 12.33 -13.34 3.43
C THR A 162 12.52 -14.43 4.48
N LEU A 163 11.96 -14.25 5.68
CA LEU A 163 12.07 -15.21 6.77
C LEU A 163 11.12 -16.41 6.61
N MET A 164 9.93 -16.19 6.05
CA MET A 164 8.84 -17.16 6.13
C MET A 164 8.57 -17.94 4.86
N TYR A 165 9.04 -17.50 3.68
CA TYR A 165 8.64 -18.14 2.41
C TYR A 165 9.01 -19.64 2.36
N VAL A 166 10.17 -20.03 2.90
CA VAL A 166 10.58 -21.44 2.94
C VAL A 166 9.69 -22.24 3.89
N SER A 167 9.49 -21.74 5.11
CA SER A 167 8.66 -22.42 6.11
C SER A 167 7.21 -22.55 5.66
N ILE A 168 6.63 -21.52 5.05
CA ILE A 168 5.27 -21.56 4.52
C ILE A 168 5.18 -22.54 3.34
N GLY A 169 6.17 -22.54 2.45
CA GLY A 169 6.24 -23.48 1.33
C GLY A 169 6.18 -24.94 1.78
N ALA A 170 7.02 -25.31 2.76
CA ALA A 170 7.07 -26.67 3.29
C ALA A 170 5.73 -27.15 3.88
N TRP A 171 4.94 -26.25 4.45
CA TRP A 171 3.64 -26.58 5.05
C TRP A 171 2.49 -26.58 4.04
N ILE A 172 2.47 -25.60 3.13
CA ILE A 172 1.32 -25.36 2.25
C ILE A 172 1.45 -26.10 0.92
N ALA A 173 2.66 -26.24 0.38
CA ALA A 173 2.86 -26.83 -0.94
C ALA A 173 2.32 -28.28 -1.05
N PRO A 174 2.52 -29.18 -0.06
CA PRO A 174 1.94 -30.52 -0.10
C PRO A 174 0.40 -30.52 -0.10
N MET A 175 -0.21 -29.51 0.51
CA MET A 175 -1.67 -29.37 0.54
C MET A 175 -2.22 -28.87 -0.81
N LEU A 176 -1.44 -28.04 -1.52
CA LEU A 176 -1.85 -27.46 -2.79
C LEU A 176 -1.50 -28.33 -4.01
N GLU A 177 -0.50 -29.20 -3.91
CA GLU A 177 -0.13 -30.14 -4.99
C GLU A 177 -1.32 -30.87 -5.62
N PRO A 178 -2.21 -31.55 -4.87
CA PRO A 178 -3.35 -32.25 -5.48
C PRO A 178 -4.32 -31.30 -6.20
N LEU A 179 -4.47 -30.06 -5.70
CA LEU A 179 -5.30 -29.04 -6.35
C LEU A 179 -4.65 -28.52 -7.63
N ILE A 180 -3.33 -28.33 -7.64
CA ILE A 180 -2.58 -27.88 -8.83
C ILE A 180 -2.60 -28.96 -9.91
N GLN A 181 -2.51 -30.24 -9.54
CA GLN A 181 -2.56 -31.36 -10.46
C GLN A 181 -3.88 -31.48 -11.23
N VAL A 182 -4.98 -30.92 -10.71
CA VAL A 182 -6.25 -30.79 -11.45
C VAL A 182 -6.09 -29.95 -12.71
N PHE A 183 -5.24 -28.92 -12.67
CA PHE A 183 -4.99 -28.01 -13.79
C PHE A 183 -3.73 -28.38 -14.58
N ASN A 184 -2.74 -29.01 -13.94
CA ASN A 184 -1.53 -29.52 -14.56
C ASN A 184 -1.16 -30.89 -13.99
N ALA A 185 -1.62 -31.95 -14.65
CA ALA A 185 -1.40 -33.34 -14.20
C ALA A 185 0.08 -33.77 -14.12
N THR A 186 1.00 -33.03 -14.75
CA THR A 186 2.45 -33.30 -14.69
C THR A 186 3.17 -32.53 -13.58
N PHE A 187 2.46 -31.69 -12.84
CA PHE A 187 3.04 -30.94 -11.74
C PHE A 187 3.49 -31.88 -10.61
N THR A 188 4.75 -31.75 -10.24
CA THR A 188 5.35 -32.44 -9.10
C THR A 188 6.05 -31.41 -8.22
N LEU A 189 5.94 -31.58 -6.91
CA LEU A 189 6.66 -30.71 -5.99
C LEU A 189 8.17 -30.94 -6.07
N ASP A 190 8.89 -29.93 -6.57
CA ASP A 190 10.33 -29.81 -6.48
C ASP A 190 10.72 -28.63 -5.55
N PRO A 191 11.98 -28.55 -5.08
CA PRO A 191 12.41 -27.51 -4.15
C PRO A 191 12.22 -26.07 -4.65
N VAL A 192 12.18 -25.84 -5.96
CA VAL A 192 11.93 -24.52 -6.54
C VAL A 192 10.44 -24.19 -6.50
N SER A 193 9.58 -25.11 -6.94
CA SER A 193 8.12 -24.91 -6.90
C SER A 193 7.59 -24.73 -5.48
N GLU A 194 8.12 -25.48 -4.51
CA GLU A 194 7.77 -25.35 -3.09
C GLU A 194 8.06 -23.94 -2.56
N LYS A 195 9.26 -23.42 -2.82
CA LYS A 195 9.66 -22.06 -2.43
C LYS A 195 8.84 -21.00 -3.15
N SER A 196 8.51 -21.22 -4.41
CA SER A 196 7.66 -20.31 -5.20
C SER A 196 6.26 -20.20 -4.58
N ILE A 197 5.61 -21.34 -4.29
CA ILE A 197 4.31 -21.39 -3.60
C ILE A 197 4.40 -20.68 -2.25
N GLY A 198 5.43 -20.99 -1.47
CA GLY A 198 5.68 -20.36 -0.17
C GLY A 198 5.81 -18.85 -0.26
N SER A 199 6.49 -18.33 -1.29
CA SER A 199 6.65 -16.90 -1.53
C SER A 199 5.33 -16.18 -1.84
N VAL A 200 4.47 -16.80 -2.66
CA VAL A 200 3.15 -16.25 -3.01
C VAL A 200 2.27 -16.19 -1.77
N VAL A 201 2.20 -17.28 -1.00
CA VAL A 201 1.38 -17.34 0.22
C VAL A 201 1.90 -16.37 1.28
N ALA A 202 3.22 -16.31 1.49
CA ALA A 202 3.84 -15.35 2.41
C ALA A 202 3.52 -13.91 2.01
N GLN A 203 3.54 -13.60 0.71
CA GLN A 203 3.21 -12.29 0.18
C GLN A 203 1.74 -11.92 0.42
N LEU A 204 0.79 -12.85 0.22
CA LEU A 204 -0.63 -12.60 0.47
C LEU A 204 -0.91 -12.30 1.95
N ILE A 205 -0.32 -13.09 2.85
CA ILE A 205 -0.42 -12.85 4.30
C ILE A 205 0.16 -11.49 4.64
N ALA A 206 1.36 -11.18 4.12
CA ALA A 206 2.03 -9.92 4.40
C ALA A 206 1.22 -8.72 3.88
N MET A 207 0.57 -8.82 2.72
CA MET A 207 -0.30 -7.76 2.19
C MET A 207 -1.43 -7.43 3.16
N VAL A 208 -2.10 -8.45 3.72
CA VAL A 208 -3.19 -8.25 4.70
C VAL A 208 -2.64 -7.61 5.98
N VAL A 209 -1.57 -8.16 6.55
CA VAL A 209 -0.99 -7.66 7.80
C VAL A 209 -0.49 -6.22 7.65
N VAL A 210 0.18 -5.91 6.55
CA VAL A 210 0.74 -4.57 6.29
C VAL A 210 -0.36 -3.57 5.98
N MET A 211 -1.45 -3.99 5.33
CA MET A 211 -2.63 -3.15 5.15
C MET A 211 -3.24 -2.77 6.49
N LEU A 212 -3.42 -3.75 7.41
CA LEU A 212 -3.92 -3.49 8.76
C LEU A 212 -2.99 -2.56 9.54
N TRP A 213 -1.68 -2.83 9.50
CA TRP A 213 -0.66 -1.94 10.09
C TRP A 213 -0.79 -0.52 9.55
N ASN A 214 -0.80 -0.35 8.22
CA ASN A 214 -0.88 0.96 7.59
C ASN A 214 -2.18 1.67 7.96
N PHE A 215 -3.31 0.97 8.04
CA PHE A 215 -4.58 1.56 8.46
C PHE A 215 -4.52 2.04 9.92
N PHE A 216 -4.20 1.16 10.85
CA PHE A 216 -4.26 1.47 12.28
C PHE A 216 -3.17 2.47 12.69
N ALA A 217 -1.95 2.33 12.19
CA ALA A 217 -0.88 3.28 12.46
C ALA A 217 -1.26 4.68 11.96
N ASN A 218 -1.84 4.80 10.75
CA ASN A 218 -2.29 6.10 10.27
C ASN A 218 -3.51 6.62 11.04
N ARG A 219 -4.46 5.75 11.41
CA ARG A 219 -5.65 6.11 12.20
C ARG A 219 -5.27 6.70 13.55
N TYR A 220 -4.31 6.11 14.25
CA TYR A 220 -3.95 6.51 15.62
C TYR A 220 -2.80 7.51 15.70
N TRP A 221 -2.00 7.67 14.64
CA TRP A 221 -0.86 8.60 14.65
C TRP A 221 -0.97 9.76 13.66
N THR A 222 -1.25 9.47 12.38
CA THR A 222 -1.32 10.49 11.32
C THR A 222 -2.62 11.30 11.39
N PHE A 223 -3.74 10.63 11.64
CA PHE A 223 -5.10 11.19 11.69
C PHE A 223 -5.70 11.04 13.09
N ASN A 224 -4.86 11.24 14.11
CA ASN A 224 -5.23 11.08 15.52
C ASN A 224 -6.24 12.12 16.02
N ASP A 225 -6.50 13.14 15.22
CA ASP A 225 -7.40 14.26 15.47
C ASP A 225 -8.82 14.02 14.95
N VAL A 226 -9.04 12.90 14.26
CA VAL A 226 -10.35 12.54 13.73
C VAL A 226 -11.06 11.62 14.72
N ASP A 227 -12.28 11.97 15.11
CA ASP A 227 -13.17 11.15 15.94
C ASP A 227 -13.85 10.06 15.09
#